data_AF-A0A6N9ANK5-F1
#
_entry.id   AF-A0A6N9ANK5-F1
#
_cell.length_a   1.000
_cell.length_b   1.000
_cell.length_c   1.000
_cell.angle_alpha   90.00
_cell.angle_beta   90.00
_cell.angle_gamma   90.00
#
_symmetry.space_group_name_H-M   'P 1'
#
loop_
_entity.id
_entity.type
_entity.pdbx_description
1 polymer ?
#
loop_
_entity_poly.entity_id
_entity_poly.type
_entity_poly.pdbx_seq_one_letter_code
_entity_poly.pdbx_strand_id
1 'polypeptide(L)'
;MDASHTLDSHTRASNTRESTVRRTWRMWLFNPFHFLAGGPALAWGLACIVLAAWIGGAYDYRYTGTLSFQLSTPTPIWLAITQGLTAWIVPSALLYLAGRGLSRSRVRLIDVFGTQALARAPGLLVALIVLSPPFQDLTTSLIAQGATDFSVAQLTALTAIGTVMVLLLVWIVLLMYRGFAVSCHVAGGWAIGAFIAAIAVGEIATGATGQLLQGTVAPQPVASVTVQSDQHHRAAQLATRILEGHEQGRFESLNSEEATEVFRTGFTAEVQRHNHQTIRLMFGAFEGLDYIETRYMDSQPHLLIHRFKGRYGAASRPPEVRVVLDRDGMLAGLWIKPWQDEML
;
A
#
# COMPACT_ATOMS: atom_id res chain seq x y z
N MET A 1 -54.38 10.68 45.32
CA MET A 1 -54.43 9.56 44.38
C MET A 1 -54.12 10.13 43.00
N ASP A 2 -52.87 10.50 42.72
CA ASP A 2 -52.47 10.91 41.35
C ASP A 2 -50.93 10.95 41.14
N ALA A 3 -50.22 9.91 41.62
CA ALA A 3 -48.77 9.78 41.42
C ALA A 3 -48.42 8.80 40.27
N SER A 4 -49.40 8.07 39.73
CA SER A 4 -49.20 7.09 38.67
C SER A 4 -49.27 7.68 37.25
N HIS A 5 -49.86 8.87 37.07
CA HIS A 5 -50.02 9.46 35.74
C HIS A 5 -48.79 10.23 35.22
N THR A 6 -47.90 10.68 36.11
CA THR A 6 -46.70 11.46 35.73
C THR A 6 -45.51 10.58 35.33
N LEU A 7 -45.34 9.40 35.93
CA LEU A 7 -44.27 8.45 35.62
C LEU A 7 -44.38 7.83 34.21
N ASP A 8 -45.59 7.62 33.70
CA ASP A 8 -45.82 7.05 32.36
C ASP A 8 -45.48 8.03 31.24
N SER A 9 -45.67 9.33 31.46
CA SER A 9 -45.40 10.37 30.43
C SER A 9 -43.91 10.55 30.15
N HIS A 10 -43.07 10.51 31.21
CA HIS A 10 -41.62 10.61 31.08
C HIS A 10 -41.00 9.37 30.44
N THR A 11 -41.55 8.18 30.74
CA THR A 11 -41.08 6.91 30.17
C THR A 11 -41.46 6.77 28.69
N ARG A 12 -42.60 7.33 28.25
CA ARG A 12 -43.00 7.36 26.83
C ARG A 12 -42.19 8.35 25.99
N ALA A 13 -41.84 9.51 26.56
CA ALA A 13 -41.06 10.54 25.89
C ALA A 13 -39.58 10.16 25.70
N SER A 14 -38.99 9.43 26.66
CA SER A 14 -37.62 8.91 26.53
C SER A 14 -37.52 7.81 25.47
N ASN A 15 -38.48 6.87 25.44
CA ASN A 15 -38.51 5.75 24.49
C ASN A 15 -38.70 6.20 23.02
N THR A 16 -39.48 7.25 22.80
CA THR A 16 -39.69 7.84 21.46
C THR A 16 -38.46 8.59 20.96
N ARG A 17 -37.76 9.35 21.82
CA ARG A 17 -36.48 9.98 21.47
C ARG A 17 -35.41 8.95 21.12
N GLU A 18 -35.27 7.90 21.92
CA GLU A 18 -34.27 6.86 21.69
C GLU A 18 -34.54 6.09 20.38
N SER A 19 -35.81 5.77 20.08
CA SER A 19 -36.20 5.12 18.82
C SER A 19 -35.93 6.01 17.58
N THR A 20 -36.12 7.33 17.68
CA THR A 20 -35.89 8.28 16.59
C THR A 20 -34.39 8.46 16.32
N VAL A 21 -33.58 8.59 17.38
CA VAL A 21 -32.12 8.65 17.27
C VAL A 21 -31.55 7.33 16.71
N ARG A 22 -32.06 6.17 17.17
CA ARG A 22 -31.67 4.85 16.64
C ARG A 22 -31.98 4.68 15.15
N ARG A 23 -33.08 5.27 14.66
CA ARG A 23 -33.42 5.27 13.23
C ARG A 23 -32.47 6.16 12.43
N THR A 24 -32.08 7.30 13.01
CA THR A 24 -31.29 8.34 12.33
C THR A 24 -29.85 7.90 12.07
N TRP A 25 -29.14 7.31 13.04
CA TRP A 25 -27.74 6.89 12.83
C TRP A 25 -27.61 5.76 11.80
N ARG A 26 -28.56 4.80 11.78
CA ARG A 26 -28.55 3.70 10.80
C ARG A 26 -28.73 4.23 9.37
N MET A 27 -29.56 5.25 9.20
CA MET A 27 -29.74 5.90 7.90
C MET A 27 -28.49 6.68 7.51
N TRP A 28 -27.81 7.37 8.43
CA TRP A 28 -26.53 8.03 8.13
C TRP A 28 -25.41 7.04 7.76
N LEU A 29 -25.30 5.91 8.47
CA LEU A 29 -24.22 4.95 8.26
C LEU A 29 -24.39 4.15 6.96
N PHE A 30 -25.62 3.74 6.64
CA PHE A 30 -25.87 2.84 5.52
C PHE A 30 -26.60 3.50 4.35
N ASN A 31 -27.21 4.67 4.51
CA ASN A 31 -27.94 5.35 3.43
C ASN A 31 -27.87 6.90 3.55
N PRO A 32 -26.67 7.50 3.56
CA PRO A 32 -26.48 8.93 3.80
C PRO A 32 -27.11 9.81 2.71
N PHE A 33 -27.40 9.24 1.54
CA PHE A 33 -27.84 9.96 0.34
C PHE A 33 -29.24 10.57 0.45
N HIS A 34 -30.03 10.19 1.46
CA HIS A 34 -31.30 10.87 1.76
C HIS A 34 -31.09 12.24 2.40
N PHE A 35 -29.96 12.44 3.10
CA PHE A 35 -29.66 13.69 3.81
C PHE A 35 -28.62 14.53 3.06
N LEU A 36 -27.66 13.88 2.41
CA LEU A 36 -26.56 14.49 1.67
C LEU A 36 -26.55 13.96 0.22
N ALA A 37 -27.00 14.78 -0.73
CA ALA A 37 -26.93 14.51 -2.17
C ALA A 37 -26.46 15.76 -2.93
N GLY A 38 -26.10 15.60 -4.21
CA GLY A 38 -25.69 16.69 -5.08
C GLY A 38 -24.38 17.37 -4.62
N GLY A 39 -24.36 18.71 -4.61
CA GLY A 39 -23.17 19.51 -4.32
C GLY A 39 -22.51 19.23 -2.95
N PRO A 40 -23.25 19.21 -1.83
CA PRO A 40 -22.68 18.89 -0.52
C PRO A 40 -22.05 17.49 -0.46
N ALA A 41 -22.69 16.49 -1.08
CA ALA A 41 -22.14 15.13 -1.14
C ALA A 41 -20.85 15.09 -1.96
N LEU A 42 -20.80 15.83 -3.07
CA LEU A 42 -19.59 15.98 -3.88
C LEU A 42 -18.45 16.62 -3.08
N ALA A 43 -18.72 17.72 -2.37
CA ALA A 43 -17.68 18.43 -1.61
C ALA A 43 -17.08 17.55 -0.50
N TRP A 44 -17.92 16.95 0.34
CA TRP A 44 -17.46 16.07 1.42
C TRP A 44 -16.80 14.80 0.88
N GLY A 45 -17.37 14.20 -0.17
CA GLY A 45 -16.81 13.01 -0.80
C GLY A 45 -15.43 13.26 -1.39
N LEU A 46 -15.25 14.37 -2.12
CA LEU A 46 -13.95 14.76 -2.65
C LEU A 46 -12.93 15.05 -1.55
N ALA A 47 -13.33 15.73 -0.47
CA ALA A 47 -12.46 15.95 0.67
C ALA A 47 -11.97 14.62 1.27
N CYS A 48 -12.88 13.63 1.46
CA CYS A 48 -12.51 12.30 1.93
C CYS A 48 -11.59 11.57 0.95
N ILE A 49 -11.85 11.61 -0.36
CA ILE A 49 -11.02 10.96 -1.38
C ILE A 49 -9.61 11.56 -1.40
N VAL A 50 -9.50 12.89 -1.43
CA VAL A 50 -8.21 13.59 -1.45
C VAL A 50 -7.44 13.31 -0.17
N LEU A 51 -8.09 13.37 1.00
CA LEU A 51 -7.44 13.08 2.28
C LEU A 51 -6.99 11.62 2.38
N ALA A 52 -7.84 10.67 1.98
CA ALA A 52 -7.48 9.25 1.98
C ALA A 52 -6.33 8.94 1.02
N ALA A 53 -6.33 9.55 -0.17
CA ALA A 53 -5.26 9.40 -1.15
C ALA A 53 -3.95 10.09 -0.70
N TRP A 54 -4.04 11.23 -0.02
CA TRP A 54 -2.88 11.91 0.56
C TRP A 54 -2.27 11.09 1.69
N ILE A 55 -3.08 10.61 2.65
CA ILE A 55 -2.62 9.73 3.72
C ILE A 55 -2.00 8.47 3.12
N GLY A 56 -2.72 7.78 2.22
CA GLY A 56 -2.21 6.58 1.54
C GLY A 56 -0.88 6.83 0.85
N GLY A 57 -0.79 7.88 0.03
CA GLY A 57 0.41 8.24 -0.71
C GLY A 57 1.60 8.59 0.17
N ALA A 58 1.37 9.14 1.37
CA ALA A 58 2.44 9.39 2.35
C ALA A 58 3.05 8.10 2.94
N TYR A 59 2.35 6.97 2.81
CA TYR A 59 2.78 5.63 3.26
C TYR A 59 2.93 4.64 2.10
N ASP A 60 3.09 5.15 0.87
CA ASP A 60 3.28 4.35 -0.33
C ASP A 60 2.10 3.41 -0.68
N TYR A 61 0.88 3.73 -0.22
CA TYR A 61 -0.35 3.08 -0.63
C TYR A 61 -1.10 3.90 -1.68
N ARG A 62 -1.58 3.24 -2.73
CA ARG A 62 -2.24 3.91 -3.86
C ARG A 62 -3.45 3.14 -4.37
N TYR A 63 -4.37 3.88 -4.98
CA TYR A 63 -5.46 3.27 -5.75
C TYR A 63 -4.91 2.77 -7.08
N THR A 64 -4.95 1.46 -7.29
CA THR A 64 -4.58 0.80 -8.56
C THR A 64 -5.82 0.42 -9.38
N GLY A 65 -7.01 0.64 -8.83
CA GLY A 65 -8.29 0.39 -9.48
C GLY A 65 -9.41 1.20 -8.83
N THR A 66 -10.65 0.90 -9.19
CA THR A 66 -11.85 1.51 -8.58
C THR A 66 -11.99 1.10 -7.10
N LEU A 67 -11.70 -0.17 -6.79
CA LEU A 67 -11.76 -0.75 -5.45
C LEU A 67 -10.38 -1.14 -4.91
N SER A 68 -9.40 -1.37 -5.79
CA SER A 68 -8.05 -1.79 -5.39
C SER A 68 -7.26 -0.64 -4.77
N PHE A 69 -6.83 -0.86 -3.52
CA PHE A 69 -5.94 0.03 -2.77
C PHE A 69 -4.78 -0.80 -2.23
N GLN A 70 -3.57 -0.55 -2.74
CA GLN A 70 -2.43 -1.47 -2.63
C GLN A 70 -1.16 -0.73 -2.24
N LEU A 71 -0.28 -1.45 -1.54
CA LEU A 71 1.10 -1.01 -1.35
C LEU A 71 1.77 -0.91 -2.72
N SER A 72 2.61 0.09 -2.88
CA SER A 72 3.16 0.49 -4.16
C SER A 72 4.54 1.12 -3.96
N THR A 73 5.28 1.34 -5.04
CA THR A 73 6.60 2.00 -4.94
C THR A 73 6.49 3.47 -4.48
N PRO A 74 7.52 4.03 -3.85
CA PRO A 74 7.53 5.45 -3.50
C PRO A 74 7.37 6.32 -4.74
N THR A 75 6.36 7.19 -4.72
CA THR A 75 6.06 8.10 -5.84
C THR A 75 5.56 9.44 -5.33
N PRO A 76 5.57 10.49 -6.16
CA PRO A 76 5.10 11.80 -5.73
C PRO A 76 3.66 11.73 -5.23
N ILE A 77 3.35 12.43 -4.13
CA ILE A 77 2.01 12.42 -3.54
C ILE A 77 0.91 12.89 -4.48
N TRP A 78 1.24 13.75 -5.46
CA TRP A 78 0.30 14.18 -6.49
C TRP A 78 -0.22 12.97 -7.30
N LEU A 79 0.62 11.96 -7.54
CA LEU A 79 0.23 10.77 -8.30
C LEU A 79 -0.82 9.98 -7.51
N ALA A 80 -0.63 9.79 -6.20
CA ALA A 80 -1.61 9.14 -5.34
C ALA A 80 -2.97 9.87 -5.35
N ILE A 81 -2.95 11.21 -5.27
CA ILE A 81 -4.16 12.03 -5.35
C ILE A 81 -4.84 11.88 -6.72
N THR A 82 -4.07 11.95 -7.83
CA THR A 82 -4.63 11.77 -9.17
C THR A 82 -5.24 10.39 -9.37
N GLN A 83 -4.62 9.34 -8.81
CA GLN A 83 -5.15 7.97 -8.87
C GLN A 83 -6.42 7.82 -8.01
N GLY A 84 -6.48 8.44 -6.83
CA GLY A 84 -7.70 8.48 -6.01
C GLY A 84 -8.86 9.18 -6.72
N LEU A 85 -8.59 10.30 -7.41
CA LEU A 85 -9.58 11.00 -8.24
C LEU A 85 -9.97 10.19 -9.48
N THR A 86 -9.02 9.53 -10.14
CA THR A 86 -9.27 8.67 -11.31
C THR A 86 -10.16 7.49 -10.93
N ALA A 87 -9.82 6.84 -9.82
CA ALA A 87 -10.63 5.77 -9.27
C ALA A 87 -12.06 6.22 -9.05
N TRP A 88 -12.34 7.51 -8.80
CA TRP A 88 -13.71 8.02 -8.59
C TRP A 88 -14.40 8.43 -9.88
N ILE A 89 -13.72 9.20 -10.71
CA ILE A 89 -14.33 9.85 -11.87
C ILE A 89 -14.72 8.80 -12.94
N VAL A 90 -13.90 7.77 -13.13
CA VAL A 90 -14.11 6.72 -14.14
C VAL A 90 -15.37 5.89 -13.84
N PRO A 91 -15.51 5.21 -12.68
CA PRO A 91 -16.73 4.46 -12.38
C PRO A 91 -17.96 5.38 -12.21
N SER A 92 -17.80 6.62 -11.74
CA SER A 92 -18.92 7.58 -11.67
C SER A 92 -19.46 7.92 -13.06
N ALA A 93 -18.59 8.09 -14.05
CA ALA A 93 -18.99 8.30 -15.44
C ALA A 93 -19.69 7.07 -16.03
N LEU A 94 -19.15 5.86 -15.80
CA LEU A 94 -19.77 4.61 -16.26
C LEU A 94 -21.16 4.41 -15.63
N LEU A 95 -21.29 4.65 -14.33
CA LEU A 95 -22.57 4.58 -13.63
C LEU A 95 -23.55 5.66 -14.09
N TYR A 96 -23.08 6.86 -14.42
CA TYR A 96 -23.93 7.90 -15.00
C TYR A 96 -24.49 7.47 -16.36
N LEU A 97 -23.65 6.90 -17.23
CA LEU A 97 -24.07 6.39 -18.53
C LEU A 97 -25.06 5.24 -18.40
N ALA A 98 -24.77 4.26 -17.52
CA ALA A 98 -25.68 3.15 -17.23
C ALA A 98 -27.00 3.67 -16.66
N GLY A 99 -26.96 4.57 -15.68
CA GLY A 99 -28.12 5.20 -15.08
C GLY A 99 -28.97 5.93 -16.11
N ARG A 100 -28.37 6.64 -17.05
CA ARG A 100 -29.07 7.30 -18.16
C ARG A 100 -29.77 6.32 -19.10
N GLY A 101 -29.22 5.13 -19.31
CA GLY A 101 -29.83 4.10 -20.14
C GLY A 101 -30.97 3.35 -19.45
N LEU A 102 -30.86 3.13 -18.13
CA LEU A 102 -31.84 2.35 -17.36
C LEU A 102 -32.94 3.21 -16.72
N SER A 103 -32.66 4.48 -16.43
CA SER A 103 -33.60 5.33 -15.68
C SER A 103 -34.77 5.78 -16.53
N ARG A 104 -35.96 5.78 -15.92
CA ARG A 104 -37.17 6.40 -16.48
C ARG A 104 -37.26 7.89 -16.20
N SER A 105 -36.36 8.44 -15.40
CA SER A 105 -36.36 9.83 -14.96
C SER A 105 -35.07 10.56 -15.34
N ARG A 106 -35.02 11.86 -15.05
CA ARG A 106 -33.88 12.71 -15.38
C ARG A 106 -32.73 12.45 -14.40
N VAL A 107 -31.67 11.81 -14.88
CA VAL A 107 -30.42 11.60 -14.12
C VAL A 107 -29.58 12.88 -14.12
N ARG A 108 -29.32 13.43 -12.94
CA ARG A 108 -28.46 14.61 -12.76
C ARG A 108 -27.03 14.17 -12.52
N LEU A 109 -26.09 14.77 -13.26
CA LEU A 109 -24.67 14.43 -13.17
C LEU A 109 -24.13 14.68 -11.74
N ILE A 110 -24.47 15.83 -11.15
CA ILE A 110 -24.04 16.18 -9.80
C ILE A 110 -24.51 15.19 -8.73
N ASP A 111 -25.67 14.57 -8.90
CA ASP A 111 -26.21 13.61 -7.93
C ASP A 111 -25.43 12.29 -8.01
N VAL A 112 -25.18 11.78 -9.21
CA VAL A 112 -24.37 10.57 -9.40
C VAL A 112 -22.94 10.79 -8.90
N PHE A 113 -22.26 11.82 -9.39
CA PHE A 113 -20.86 12.08 -9.02
C PHE A 113 -20.71 12.40 -7.53
N GLY A 114 -21.65 13.16 -6.96
CA GLY A 114 -21.64 13.52 -5.54
C GLY A 114 -21.89 12.33 -4.63
N THR A 115 -22.89 11.49 -4.93
CA THR A 115 -23.16 10.30 -4.13
C THR A 115 -22.08 9.24 -4.26
N GLN A 116 -21.48 9.07 -5.46
CA GLN A 116 -20.34 8.18 -5.65
C GLN A 116 -19.07 8.68 -4.93
N ALA A 117 -18.84 10.00 -4.87
CA ALA A 117 -17.74 10.56 -4.10
C ALA A 117 -17.95 10.27 -2.60
N LEU A 118 -19.14 10.58 -2.07
CA LEU A 118 -19.44 10.39 -0.65
C LEU A 118 -19.48 8.91 -0.23
N ALA A 119 -19.87 8.01 -1.13
CA ALA A 119 -19.85 6.56 -0.89
C ALA A 119 -18.46 6.02 -0.51
N ARG A 120 -17.40 6.78 -0.80
CA ARG A 120 -16.01 6.44 -0.46
C ARG A 120 -15.53 6.99 0.87
N ALA A 121 -16.36 7.73 1.61
CA ALA A 121 -15.99 8.20 2.94
C ALA A 121 -15.42 7.09 3.86
N PRO A 122 -15.92 5.83 3.86
CA PRO A 122 -15.30 4.76 4.64
C PRO A 122 -13.86 4.43 4.21
N GLY A 123 -13.44 4.76 2.99
CA GLY A 123 -12.06 4.66 2.53
C GLY A 123 -11.08 5.52 3.33
N LEU A 124 -11.55 6.57 4.00
CA LEU A 124 -10.73 7.32 4.95
C LEU A 124 -10.32 6.45 6.15
N LEU A 125 -11.19 5.54 6.61
CA LEU A 125 -10.86 4.60 7.69
C LEU A 125 -9.79 3.60 7.24
N VAL A 126 -9.83 3.15 5.99
CA VAL A 126 -8.76 2.34 5.38
C VAL A 126 -7.43 3.08 5.44
N ALA A 127 -7.41 4.35 5.03
CA ALA A 127 -6.21 5.18 5.08
C ALA A 127 -5.71 5.42 6.53
N LEU A 128 -6.61 5.57 7.50
CA LEU A 128 -6.24 5.68 8.92
C LEU A 128 -5.65 4.38 9.48
N ILE A 129 -6.11 3.21 9.02
CA ILE A 129 -5.48 1.94 9.39
C ILE A 129 -4.07 1.86 8.79
N VAL A 130 -3.88 2.28 7.53
CA VAL A 130 -2.55 2.37 6.89
C VAL A 130 -1.60 3.29 7.66
N LEU A 131 -2.10 4.42 8.15
CA LEU A 131 -1.37 5.36 9.00
C LEU A 131 -0.99 4.76 10.38
N SER A 132 -1.64 3.69 10.83
CA SER A 132 -1.44 3.18 12.19
C SER A 132 -0.11 2.44 12.35
N PRO A 133 0.61 2.60 13.47
CA PRO A 133 1.86 1.87 13.74
C PRO A 133 1.71 0.33 13.65
N PRO A 134 0.66 -0.30 14.21
CA PRO A 134 0.52 -1.76 14.12
C PRO A 134 0.46 -2.28 12.67
N PHE A 135 -0.14 -1.51 11.78
CA PHE A 135 -0.22 -1.85 10.37
C PHE A 135 1.13 -1.68 9.67
N GLN A 136 1.86 -0.61 9.98
CA GLN A 136 3.19 -0.34 9.43
C GLN A 136 4.21 -1.37 9.91
N ASP A 137 4.19 -1.72 11.19
CA ASP A 137 5.07 -2.74 11.78
C ASP A 137 4.81 -4.11 11.16
N LEU A 138 3.52 -4.47 11.02
CA LEU A 138 3.11 -5.71 10.37
C LEU A 138 3.58 -5.72 8.91
N THR A 139 3.30 -4.66 8.15
CA THR A 139 3.69 -4.57 6.73
C THR A 139 5.21 -4.66 6.57
N THR A 140 5.96 -3.90 7.36
CA THR A 140 7.44 -3.90 7.33
C THR A 140 8.00 -5.27 7.67
N SER A 141 7.46 -5.93 8.70
CA SER A 141 7.88 -7.27 9.11
C SER A 141 7.59 -8.33 8.04
N LEU A 142 6.39 -8.29 7.43
CA LEU A 142 5.98 -9.24 6.39
C LEU A 142 6.86 -9.10 5.14
N ILE A 143 7.23 -7.87 4.79
CA ILE A 143 8.11 -7.62 3.66
C ILE A 143 9.54 -8.09 3.96
N ALA A 144 10.06 -7.79 5.15
CA ALA A 144 11.40 -8.19 5.56
C ALA A 144 11.57 -9.73 5.59
N GLN A 145 10.52 -10.45 5.98
CA GLN A 145 10.52 -11.91 6.07
C GLN A 145 10.26 -12.62 4.73
N GLY A 146 9.79 -11.91 3.70
CA GLY A 146 9.63 -12.44 2.35
C GLY A 146 8.89 -13.78 2.29
N ALA A 147 7.60 -13.81 2.64
CA ALA A 147 6.67 -14.95 2.49
C ALA A 147 7.16 -16.36 2.94
N THR A 148 8.23 -16.45 3.74
CA THR A 148 8.90 -17.74 4.02
C THR A 148 8.60 -18.28 5.41
N ASP A 149 8.24 -17.43 6.38
CA ASP A 149 7.74 -17.86 7.69
C ASP A 149 6.89 -16.76 8.36
N PHE A 150 5.64 -17.09 8.71
CA PHE A 150 4.74 -16.18 9.44
C PHE A 150 4.55 -16.67 10.88
N SER A 151 4.79 -15.79 11.85
CA SER A 151 4.44 -16.07 13.24
C SER A 151 2.92 -16.10 13.45
N VAL A 152 2.44 -16.83 14.46
CA VAL A 152 1.00 -16.87 14.82
C VAL A 152 0.45 -15.46 15.10
N ALA A 153 1.24 -14.60 15.72
CA ALA A 153 0.86 -13.21 15.99
C ALA A 153 0.66 -12.41 14.69
N GLN A 154 1.57 -12.55 13.72
CA GLN A 154 1.44 -11.89 12.41
C GLN A 154 0.26 -12.43 11.62
N LEU A 155 0.05 -13.74 11.61
CA LEU A 155 -1.11 -14.35 10.94
C LEU A 155 -2.43 -13.87 11.56
N THR A 156 -2.48 -13.77 12.89
CA THR A 156 -3.64 -13.26 13.63
C THR A 156 -3.88 -11.79 13.28
N ALA A 157 -2.84 -10.95 13.31
CA ALA A 157 -2.94 -9.53 12.97
C ALA A 157 -3.36 -9.32 11.51
N LEU A 158 -2.73 -10.05 10.57
CA LEU A 158 -3.06 -10.01 9.14
C LEU A 158 -4.52 -10.42 8.90
N THR A 159 -4.99 -11.48 9.55
CA THR A 159 -6.38 -11.95 9.42
C THR A 159 -7.35 -10.94 10.02
N ALA A 160 -7.05 -10.39 11.20
CA ALA A 160 -7.91 -9.41 11.87
C ALA A 160 -8.02 -8.12 11.05
N ILE A 161 -6.88 -7.54 10.64
CA ILE A 161 -6.82 -6.32 9.82
C ILE A 161 -7.47 -6.58 8.45
N GLY A 162 -7.13 -7.69 7.80
CA GLY A 162 -7.71 -8.08 6.51
C GLY A 162 -9.23 -8.21 6.57
N THR A 163 -9.76 -8.79 7.64
CA THR A 163 -11.22 -8.88 7.87
C THR A 163 -11.84 -7.50 8.00
N VAL A 164 -11.24 -6.60 8.79
CA VAL A 164 -11.73 -5.21 8.92
C VAL A 164 -11.71 -4.49 7.57
N MET A 165 -10.63 -4.64 6.80
CA MET A 165 -10.50 -4.04 5.47
C MET A 165 -11.56 -4.55 4.49
N VAL A 166 -11.86 -5.86 4.50
CA VAL A 166 -12.92 -6.43 3.68
C VAL A 166 -14.30 -5.91 4.10
N LEU A 167 -14.57 -5.78 5.41
CA LEU A 167 -15.83 -5.20 5.89
C LEU A 167 -16.00 -3.74 5.46
N LEU A 168 -14.92 -2.94 5.51
CA LEU A 168 -14.92 -1.57 5.01
C LEU A 168 -15.14 -1.53 3.49
N LEU A 169 -14.54 -2.43 2.73
CA LEU A 169 -14.75 -2.55 1.29
C LEU A 169 -16.20 -2.90 0.96
N VAL A 170 -16.79 -3.88 1.66
CA VAL A 170 -18.21 -4.23 1.53
C VAL A 170 -19.09 -3.01 1.82
N TRP A 171 -18.76 -2.25 2.86
CA TRP A 171 -19.49 -1.03 3.19
C TRP A 171 -19.40 0.02 2.08
N ILE A 172 -18.21 0.25 1.50
CA ILE A 172 -18.03 1.15 0.34
C ILE A 172 -18.90 0.70 -0.82
N VAL A 173 -18.85 -0.59 -1.20
CA VAL A 173 -19.61 -1.13 -2.33
C VAL A 173 -21.13 -0.99 -2.09
N LEU A 174 -21.60 -1.26 -0.87
CA LEU A 174 -23.00 -1.08 -0.50
C LEU A 174 -23.44 0.38 -0.62
N LEU A 175 -22.61 1.33 -0.18
CA LEU A 175 -22.88 2.75 -0.34
C LEU A 175 -22.86 3.17 -1.81
N MET A 176 -21.89 2.68 -2.61
CA MET A 176 -21.81 2.99 -4.03
C MET A 176 -23.07 2.53 -4.78
N TYR A 177 -23.55 1.32 -4.52
CA TYR A 177 -24.80 0.81 -5.12
C TYR A 177 -26.01 1.65 -4.69
N ARG A 178 -26.14 1.99 -3.39
CA ARG A 178 -27.24 2.82 -2.89
C ARG A 178 -27.21 4.22 -3.49
N GLY A 179 -26.03 4.83 -3.62
CA GLY A 179 -25.86 6.13 -4.25
C GLY A 179 -26.28 6.10 -5.72
N PHE A 180 -25.92 5.03 -6.44
CA PHE A 180 -26.35 4.81 -7.83
C PHE A 180 -27.87 4.63 -7.94
N ALA A 181 -28.47 3.76 -7.12
CA ALA A 181 -29.90 3.48 -7.13
C ALA A 181 -30.74 4.72 -6.81
N VAL A 182 -30.33 5.50 -5.79
CA VAL A 182 -31.00 6.74 -5.39
C VAL A 182 -30.85 7.82 -6.47
N SER A 183 -29.64 8.06 -6.97
CA SER A 183 -29.37 9.14 -7.93
C SER A 183 -29.97 8.90 -9.32
N CYS A 184 -30.07 7.63 -9.72
CA CYS A 184 -30.63 7.26 -11.02
C CYS A 184 -32.09 6.82 -10.94
N HIS A 185 -32.67 6.71 -9.74
CA HIS A 185 -34.02 6.18 -9.52
C HIS A 185 -34.21 4.81 -10.21
N VAL A 186 -33.26 3.90 -10.00
CA VAL A 186 -33.24 2.54 -10.59
C VAL A 186 -33.31 1.48 -9.49
N ALA A 187 -33.92 0.34 -9.80
CA ALA A 187 -34.05 -0.79 -8.88
C ALA A 187 -34.14 -2.13 -9.62
N GLY A 188 -33.99 -3.23 -8.87
CA GLY A 188 -34.12 -4.60 -9.39
C GLY A 188 -32.84 -5.18 -9.97
N GLY A 189 -32.94 -6.39 -10.53
CA GLY A 189 -31.77 -7.15 -11.02
C GLY A 189 -30.99 -6.45 -12.13
N TRP A 190 -31.68 -5.73 -13.02
CA TRP A 190 -31.04 -4.95 -14.08
C TRP A 190 -30.14 -3.82 -13.53
N ALA A 191 -30.57 -3.15 -12.47
CA ALA A 191 -29.76 -2.12 -11.81
C ALA A 191 -28.52 -2.72 -11.14
N ILE A 192 -28.66 -3.88 -10.49
CA ILE A 192 -27.54 -4.61 -9.88
C ILE A 192 -26.53 -5.05 -10.96
N GLY A 193 -27.01 -5.65 -12.05
CA GLY A 193 -26.16 -6.09 -13.15
C GLY A 193 -25.40 -4.93 -13.80
N ALA A 194 -26.09 -3.80 -14.06
CA ALA A 194 -25.47 -2.60 -14.60
C ALA A 194 -24.42 -2.00 -13.64
N PHE A 195 -24.69 -2.01 -12.33
CA PHE A 195 -23.74 -1.57 -11.32
C PHE A 195 -22.48 -2.45 -11.30
N ILE A 196 -22.65 -3.77 -11.24
CA ILE A 196 -21.52 -4.73 -11.24
C ILE A 196 -20.68 -4.55 -12.50
N ALA A 197 -21.32 -4.46 -13.68
CA ALA A 197 -20.62 -4.26 -14.94
C ALA A 197 -19.84 -2.93 -14.94
N ALA A 198 -20.44 -1.83 -14.48
CA ALA A 198 -19.78 -0.53 -14.41
C ALA A 198 -18.57 -0.53 -13.46
N ILE A 199 -18.68 -1.19 -12.30
CA ILE A 199 -17.56 -1.32 -11.36
C ILE A 199 -16.45 -2.21 -11.93
N ALA A 200 -16.77 -3.35 -12.55
CA ALA A 200 -15.78 -4.24 -13.15
C ALA A 200 -15.02 -3.56 -14.31
N VAL A 201 -15.75 -2.87 -15.20
CA VAL A 201 -15.13 -2.07 -16.28
C VAL A 201 -14.32 -0.91 -15.71
N GLY A 202 -14.85 -0.25 -14.66
CA GLY A 202 -14.17 0.83 -13.96
C GLY A 202 -12.85 0.38 -13.31
N GLU A 203 -12.81 -0.83 -12.75
CA GLU A 203 -11.61 -1.43 -12.18
C GLU A 203 -10.50 -1.54 -13.23
N ILE A 204 -10.81 -2.15 -14.37
CA ILE A 204 -9.88 -2.36 -15.48
C ILE A 204 -9.42 -1.01 -16.07
N ALA A 205 -10.36 -0.11 -16.36
CA ALA A 205 -10.06 1.18 -16.96
C ALA A 205 -9.23 2.08 -16.03
N THR A 206 -9.53 2.07 -14.73
CA THR A 206 -8.74 2.81 -13.73
C THR A 206 -7.35 2.22 -13.62
N GLY A 207 -7.22 0.89 -13.58
CA GLY A 207 -5.91 0.23 -13.48
C GLY A 207 -5.01 0.47 -14.69
N ALA A 208 -5.57 0.39 -15.90
CA ALA A 208 -4.84 0.75 -17.12
C ALA A 208 -4.37 2.21 -17.08
N THR A 209 -5.23 3.13 -16.65
CA THR A 209 -4.88 4.55 -16.49
C THR A 209 -3.79 4.73 -15.43
N GLY A 210 -3.86 4.00 -14.32
CA GLY A 210 -2.86 4.02 -13.26
C GLY A 210 -1.48 3.58 -13.73
N GLN A 211 -1.40 2.51 -14.51
CA GLN A 211 -0.15 2.02 -15.11
C GLN A 211 0.43 3.02 -16.10
N LEU A 212 -0.41 3.62 -16.96
CA LEU A 212 0.02 4.66 -17.89
C LEU A 212 0.57 5.88 -17.16
N LEU A 213 -0.14 6.36 -16.13
CA LEU A 213 0.31 7.49 -15.32
C LEU A 213 1.64 7.19 -14.62
N GLN A 214 1.81 5.99 -14.05
CA GLN A 214 3.07 5.57 -13.45
C GLN A 214 4.23 5.56 -14.46
N GLY A 215 4.00 5.07 -15.68
CA GLY A 215 5.00 5.08 -16.75
C GLY A 215 5.45 6.48 -17.20
N THR A 216 4.64 7.52 -16.94
CA THR A 216 5.01 8.92 -17.23
C THR A 216 5.82 9.60 -16.11
N VAL A 217 5.83 9.01 -14.92
CA VAL A 217 6.57 9.57 -13.78
C VAL A 217 7.98 8.99 -13.80
N ALA A 218 8.96 9.83 -14.12
CA ALA A 218 10.36 9.49 -13.92
C ALA A 218 10.53 9.02 -12.46
N PRO A 219 11.30 7.93 -12.19
CA PRO A 219 11.58 7.50 -10.84
C PRO A 219 11.97 8.70 -10.00
N GLN A 220 11.25 8.95 -8.90
CA GLN A 220 11.60 10.06 -8.02
C GLN A 220 13.05 9.86 -7.60
N PRO A 221 13.93 10.86 -7.77
CA PRO A 221 15.18 10.87 -7.05
C PRO A 221 14.78 10.98 -5.58
N VAL A 222 14.81 9.84 -4.90
CA VAL A 222 14.74 9.81 -3.44
C VAL A 222 15.82 10.75 -2.94
N ALA A 223 15.58 11.54 -1.89
CA ALA A 223 16.50 12.58 -1.42
C ALA A 223 17.95 12.04 -1.27
N SER A 224 18.79 12.22 -2.29
CA SER A 224 20.02 11.42 -2.44
C SER A 224 21.20 12.20 -3.00
N VAL A 225 21.43 13.44 -2.58
CA VAL A 225 22.67 14.14 -2.99
C VAL A 225 23.73 14.14 -1.90
N THR A 226 23.35 14.06 -0.61
CA THR A 226 24.34 14.08 0.49
C THR A 226 24.51 12.72 1.18
N VAL A 227 23.47 11.88 1.24
CA VAL A 227 23.54 10.56 1.89
C VAL A 227 24.14 9.48 0.96
N GLN A 228 24.02 9.67 -0.37
CA GLN A 228 24.48 8.70 -1.36
C GLN A 228 26.01 8.62 -1.48
N SER A 229 26.78 9.69 -1.21
CA SER A 229 28.25 9.64 -1.35
C SER A 229 28.93 8.82 -0.27
N ASP A 230 28.44 8.88 0.97
CA ASP A 230 29.13 8.29 2.12
C ASP A 230 28.72 6.82 2.33
N GLN A 231 27.44 6.50 2.08
CA GLN A 231 26.93 5.14 2.30
C GLN A 231 27.41 4.12 1.26
N HIS A 232 27.61 4.49 -0.01
CA HIS A 232 28.17 3.54 -0.97
C HIS A 232 29.66 3.24 -0.71
N HIS A 233 30.43 4.22 -0.21
CA HIS A 233 31.79 3.99 0.26
C HIS A 233 31.81 3.02 1.44
N ARG A 234 30.91 3.21 2.42
CA ARG A 234 30.76 2.28 3.55
C ARG A 234 30.35 0.87 3.08
N ALA A 235 29.41 0.77 2.15
CA ALA A 235 28.99 -0.50 1.55
C ALA A 235 30.16 -1.22 0.86
N ALA A 236 30.95 -0.48 0.06
CA ALA A 236 32.13 -1.01 -0.61
C ALA A 236 33.20 -1.48 0.38
N GLN A 237 33.46 -0.70 1.43
CA GLN A 237 34.42 -1.04 2.49
C GLN A 237 34.01 -2.29 3.27
N LEU A 238 32.74 -2.39 3.66
CA LEU A 238 32.20 -3.57 4.36
C LEU A 238 32.32 -4.82 3.49
N ALA A 239 31.84 -4.76 2.24
CA ALA A 239 31.89 -5.89 1.34
C ALA A 239 33.31 -6.32 1.01
N THR A 240 34.20 -5.37 0.71
CA THR A 240 35.62 -5.66 0.42
C THR A 240 36.28 -6.34 1.62
N ARG A 241 36.09 -5.79 2.83
CA ARG A 241 36.67 -6.37 4.05
C ARG A 241 36.18 -7.79 4.32
N ILE A 242 34.87 -8.03 4.15
CA ILE A 242 34.28 -9.36 4.35
C ILE A 242 34.85 -10.35 3.31
N LEU A 243 34.83 -9.98 2.02
CA LEU A 243 35.23 -10.88 0.94
C LEU A 243 36.74 -11.15 0.91
N GLU A 244 37.58 -10.13 1.13
CA GLU A 244 39.03 -10.31 1.31
C GLU A 244 39.35 -11.10 2.58
N GLY A 245 38.59 -10.86 3.65
CA GLY A 245 38.68 -11.65 4.89
C GLY A 245 38.45 -13.14 4.61
N HIS A 246 37.41 -13.47 3.83
CA HIS A 246 37.11 -14.84 3.44
C HIS A 246 38.23 -15.48 2.60
N GLU A 247 38.82 -14.74 1.65
CA GLU A 247 39.98 -15.23 0.87
C GLU A 247 41.19 -15.55 1.76
N GLN A 248 41.33 -14.84 2.88
CA GLN A 248 42.38 -15.05 3.88
C GLN A 248 42.00 -16.06 4.97
N GLY A 249 40.83 -16.72 4.84
CA GLY A 249 40.32 -17.69 5.81
C GLY A 249 39.75 -17.09 7.10
N ARG A 250 39.53 -15.77 7.14
CA ARG A 250 38.93 -15.04 8.27
C ARG A 250 37.42 -14.97 8.12
N PHE A 251 36.70 -15.65 9.00
CA PHE A 251 35.24 -15.72 9.02
C PHE A 251 34.71 -15.15 10.34
N GLU A 252 34.87 -13.84 10.51
CA GLU A 252 34.56 -13.13 11.75
C GLU A 252 33.07 -12.78 11.84
N SER A 253 32.53 -12.79 13.05
CA SER A 253 31.17 -12.28 13.30
C SER A 253 31.16 -10.76 13.25
N LEU A 254 30.20 -10.18 12.54
CA LEU A 254 30.00 -8.73 12.51
C LEU A 254 29.49 -8.23 13.88
N ASN A 255 29.94 -7.04 14.28
CA ASN A 255 29.54 -6.42 15.54
C ASN A 255 28.22 -5.61 15.41
N SER A 256 27.70 -5.12 16.54
CA SER A 256 26.46 -4.32 16.61
C SER A 256 26.52 -2.94 15.96
N GLU A 257 27.69 -2.50 15.50
CA GLU A 257 27.88 -1.22 14.78
C GLU A 257 28.06 -1.43 13.27
N GLU A 258 28.15 -2.69 12.83
CA GLU A 258 28.40 -3.06 11.44
C GLU A 258 27.19 -3.71 10.76
N ALA A 259 26.38 -4.45 11.51
CA ALA A 259 25.27 -5.21 10.96
C ALA A 259 24.07 -5.27 11.90
N THR A 260 22.88 -5.34 11.29
CA THR A 260 21.62 -5.52 12.01
C THR A 260 21.64 -6.84 12.81
N GLU A 261 20.92 -6.89 13.93
CA GLU A 261 20.83 -8.09 14.77
C GLU A 261 20.36 -9.32 13.98
N VAL A 262 19.38 -9.12 13.11
CA VAL A 262 18.84 -10.15 12.22
C VAL A 262 19.93 -10.69 11.29
N PHE A 263 20.67 -9.81 10.61
CA PHE A 263 21.75 -10.24 9.72
C PHE A 263 22.86 -10.95 10.48
N ARG A 264 23.27 -10.42 11.64
CA ARG A 264 24.33 -11.02 12.47
C ARG A 264 23.99 -12.44 12.91
N THR A 265 22.74 -12.69 13.27
CA THR A 265 22.28 -14.01 13.74
C THR A 265 22.36 -15.06 12.62
N GLY A 266 22.07 -14.67 11.37
CA GLY A 266 22.15 -15.55 10.21
C GLY A 266 23.54 -15.65 9.57
N PHE A 267 24.41 -14.65 9.76
CA PHE A 267 25.72 -14.55 9.11
C PHE A 267 26.86 -15.14 9.96
N THR A 268 26.68 -16.38 10.41
CA THR A 268 27.67 -17.10 11.25
C THR A 268 28.93 -17.48 10.48
N ALA A 269 30.04 -17.74 11.19
CA ALA A 269 31.31 -18.14 10.58
C ALA A 269 31.20 -19.40 9.69
N GLU A 270 30.30 -20.32 10.05
CA GLU A 270 30.01 -21.53 9.27
C GLU A 270 29.30 -21.20 7.95
N VAL A 271 28.25 -20.37 8.00
CA VAL A 271 27.52 -19.88 6.82
C VAL A 271 28.46 -19.11 5.91
N GLN A 272 29.30 -18.23 6.47
CA GLN A 272 30.30 -17.48 5.71
C GLN A 272 31.29 -18.41 5.00
N ARG A 273 31.79 -19.44 5.68
CA ARG A 273 32.73 -20.41 5.08
C ARG A 273 32.07 -21.22 3.97
N HIS A 274 30.86 -21.72 4.19
CA HIS A 274 30.11 -22.47 3.19
C HIS A 274 29.81 -21.63 1.94
N ASN A 275 29.36 -20.39 2.14
CA ASN A 275 29.08 -19.44 1.05
C ASN A 275 30.36 -19.11 0.29
N HIS A 276 31.46 -18.81 0.98
CA HIS A 276 32.75 -18.53 0.34
C HIS A 276 33.22 -19.69 -0.54
N GLN A 277 33.15 -20.93 -0.06
CA GLN A 277 33.51 -22.11 -0.86
C GLN A 277 32.66 -22.21 -2.13
N THR A 278 31.35 -22.00 -2.00
CA THR A 278 30.41 -22.05 -3.13
C THR A 278 30.67 -20.96 -4.16
N ILE A 279 30.87 -19.72 -3.69
CA ILE A 279 31.20 -18.56 -4.53
C ILE A 279 32.54 -18.77 -5.24
N ARG A 280 33.54 -19.27 -4.52
CA ARG A 280 34.88 -19.52 -5.07
C ARG A 280 34.86 -20.60 -6.16
N LEU A 281 34.01 -21.62 -6.03
CA LEU A 281 33.80 -22.63 -7.08
C LEU A 281 33.13 -22.03 -8.33
N MET A 282 32.21 -21.08 -8.16
CA MET A 282 31.46 -20.50 -9.29
C MET A 282 32.21 -19.39 -10.01
N PHE A 283 32.91 -18.52 -9.27
CA PHE A 283 33.46 -17.27 -9.81
C PHE A 283 34.98 -17.16 -9.66
N GLY A 284 35.61 -17.98 -8.82
CA GLY A 284 37.05 -17.91 -8.52
C GLY A 284 37.38 -17.06 -7.29
N ALA A 285 38.63 -16.64 -7.15
CA ALA A 285 39.07 -15.79 -6.04
C ALA A 285 38.59 -14.35 -6.24
N PHE A 286 38.17 -13.70 -5.16
CA PHE A 286 37.77 -12.29 -5.17
C PHE A 286 38.96 -11.34 -5.37
N GLU A 287 38.80 -10.33 -6.24
CA GLU A 287 39.85 -9.37 -6.62
C GLU A 287 39.42 -7.89 -6.47
N GLY A 288 38.14 -7.62 -6.22
CA GLY A 288 37.65 -6.26 -5.98
C GLY A 288 36.21 -6.01 -6.41
N LEU A 289 35.77 -4.77 -6.22
CA LEU A 289 34.42 -4.30 -6.53
C LEU A 289 34.49 -3.04 -7.41
N ASP A 290 33.65 -3.01 -8.44
CA ASP A 290 33.38 -1.81 -9.22
C ASP A 290 31.94 -1.36 -8.96
N TYR A 291 31.76 -0.15 -8.42
CA TYR A 291 30.43 0.39 -8.10
C TYR A 291 29.62 0.65 -9.37
N ILE A 292 28.32 0.31 -9.34
CA ILE A 292 27.40 0.55 -10.45
C ILE A 292 26.30 1.53 -10.06
N GLU A 293 25.49 1.18 -9.06
CA GLU A 293 24.34 1.99 -8.68
C GLU A 293 23.90 1.71 -7.24
N THR A 294 23.13 2.66 -6.70
CA THR A 294 22.42 2.51 -5.44
C THR A 294 20.94 2.75 -5.70
N ARG A 295 20.09 1.81 -5.27
CA ARG A 295 18.64 1.96 -5.35
C ARG A 295 18.01 1.62 -4.02
N TYR A 296 16.87 2.21 -3.75
CA TYR A 296 16.01 1.74 -2.67
C TYR A 296 15.42 0.41 -3.06
N MET A 297 15.24 -0.47 -2.08
CA MET A 297 14.47 -1.68 -2.30
C MET A 297 13.00 -1.28 -2.48
N ASP A 298 12.40 -1.61 -3.63
CA ASP A 298 11.02 -1.22 -3.96
C ASP A 298 9.99 -1.66 -2.91
N SER A 299 10.28 -2.78 -2.23
CA SER A 299 9.47 -3.30 -1.14
C SER A 299 9.85 -2.73 0.23
N GLN A 300 11.09 -2.27 0.43
CA GLN A 300 11.62 -1.75 1.70
C GLN A 300 12.37 -0.44 1.48
N PRO A 301 11.68 0.71 1.40
CA PRO A 301 12.31 1.99 1.08
C PRO A 301 13.22 2.54 2.18
N HIS A 302 13.34 1.83 3.31
CA HIS A 302 14.34 2.11 4.35
C HIS A 302 15.66 1.34 4.12
N LEU A 303 15.69 0.41 3.15
CA LEU A 303 16.87 -0.33 2.76
C LEU A 303 17.42 0.19 1.43
N LEU A 304 18.73 0.38 1.41
CA LEU A 304 19.50 0.81 0.25
C LEU A 304 20.28 -0.36 -0.30
N ILE A 305 19.98 -0.72 -1.53
CA ILE A 305 20.70 -1.73 -2.31
C ILE A 305 21.83 -1.03 -3.05
N HIS A 306 23.07 -1.32 -2.65
CA HIS A 306 24.27 -0.95 -3.38
C HIS A 306 24.71 -2.13 -4.25
N ARG A 307 24.72 -1.92 -5.57
CA ARG A 307 25.13 -2.93 -6.55
C ARG A 307 26.55 -2.65 -7.01
N PHE A 308 27.36 -3.70 -6.96
CA PHE A 308 28.72 -3.71 -7.46
C PHE A 308 28.88 -4.83 -8.48
N LYS A 309 29.74 -4.63 -9.46
CA LYS A 309 30.31 -5.72 -10.25
C LYS A 309 31.51 -6.27 -9.47
N GLY A 310 31.43 -7.54 -9.09
CA GLY A 310 32.54 -8.24 -8.47
C GLY A 310 33.57 -8.64 -9.51
N ARG A 311 34.84 -8.35 -9.25
CA ARG A 311 35.97 -8.90 -10.01
C ARG A 311 36.40 -10.18 -9.35
N TYR A 312 36.36 -11.28 -10.10
CA TYR A 312 36.78 -12.59 -9.64
C TYR A 312 37.60 -13.29 -10.73
N GLY A 313 38.68 -13.97 -10.32
CA GLY A 313 39.71 -14.45 -11.24
C GLY A 313 39.28 -15.54 -12.25
N ALA A 314 38.14 -16.21 -12.04
CA ALA A 314 37.65 -17.27 -12.94
C ALA A 314 36.30 -16.92 -13.61
N ALA A 315 35.75 -15.73 -13.36
CA ALA A 315 34.43 -15.34 -13.85
C ALA A 315 34.50 -14.76 -15.28
N SER A 316 33.87 -15.43 -16.24
CA SER A 316 33.76 -14.93 -17.63
C SER A 316 32.87 -13.69 -17.76
N ARG A 317 31.95 -13.49 -16.81
CA ARG A 317 31.16 -12.28 -16.61
C ARG A 317 31.21 -11.89 -15.14
N PRO A 318 31.41 -10.60 -14.81
CA PRO A 318 31.50 -10.17 -13.42
C PRO A 318 30.16 -10.42 -12.71
N PRO A 319 30.12 -11.15 -11.58
CA PRO A 319 28.89 -11.32 -10.81
C PRO A 319 28.44 -10.00 -10.16
N GLU A 320 27.16 -9.94 -9.79
CA GLU A 320 26.64 -8.88 -8.93
C GLU A 320 27.00 -9.18 -7.47
N VAL A 321 27.69 -8.25 -6.83
CA VAL A 321 27.82 -8.18 -5.37
C VAL A 321 26.83 -7.14 -4.89
N ARG A 322 25.83 -7.60 -4.15
CA ARG A 322 24.72 -6.79 -3.64
C ARG A 322 24.90 -6.57 -2.16
N VAL A 323 25.08 -5.32 -1.76
CA VAL A 323 25.20 -4.91 -0.36
C VAL A 323 23.97 -4.12 0.00
N VAL A 324 23.26 -4.52 1.05
CA VAL A 324 22.06 -3.84 1.51
C VAL A 324 22.33 -3.21 2.86
N LEU A 325 22.21 -1.88 2.92
CA LEU A 325 22.35 -1.10 4.13
C LEU A 325 20.98 -0.57 4.57
N ASP A 326 20.75 -0.46 5.87
CA ASP A 326 19.61 0.29 6.41
C ASP A 326 19.89 1.80 6.48
N ARG A 327 18.94 2.56 7.06
CA ARG A 327 19.07 4.02 7.21
C ARG A 327 20.25 4.44 8.09
N ASP A 328 20.65 3.60 9.03
CA ASP A 328 21.75 3.84 9.95
C ASP A 328 23.11 3.40 9.37
N GLY A 329 23.11 2.88 8.13
CA GLY A 329 24.31 2.41 7.43
C GLY A 329 24.78 1.03 7.91
N MET A 330 23.89 0.28 8.57
CA MET A 330 24.14 -1.07 9.07
C MET A 330 23.89 -2.09 7.98
N LEU A 331 24.74 -3.12 7.91
CA LEU A 331 24.57 -4.21 6.98
C LEU A 331 23.32 -5.03 7.33
N ALA A 332 22.32 -4.95 6.45
CA ALA A 332 21.11 -5.74 6.50
C ALA A 332 21.16 -6.94 5.53
N GLY A 333 22.11 -6.94 4.60
CA GLY A 333 22.24 -8.04 3.65
C GLY A 333 23.47 -7.98 2.76
N LEU A 334 23.96 -9.16 2.36
CA LEU A 334 25.07 -9.34 1.43
C LEU A 334 24.80 -10.57 0.54
N TRP A 335 24.78 -10.37 -0.78
CA TRP A 335 24.57 -11.46 -1.74
C TRP A 335 25.54 -11.38 -2.91
N ILE A 336 25.89 -12.54 -3.44
CA ILE A 336 26.70 -12.66 -4.65
C ILE A 336 25.95 -13.57 -5.61
N LYS A 337 25.62 -13.04 -6.79
CA LYS A 337 24.80 -13.75 -7.79
C LYS A 337 25.26 -13.41 -9.22
N PRO A 338 24.89 -14.22 -10.23
CA PRO A 338 25.13 -13.86 -11.62
C PRO A 338 24.53 -12.48 -11.95
N TRP A 339 25.26 -11.68 -12.73
CA TRP A 339 24.81 -10.34 -13.12
C TRP A 339 23.54 -10.40 -13.97
N GLN A 340 22.58 -9.53 -13.66
CA GLN A 340 21.38 -9.27 -14.46
C GLN A 340 21.28 -7.77 -14.72
N ASP A 341 20.98 -7.39 -15.95
CA ASP A 341 20.90 -5.98 -16.36
C ASP A 341 19.72 -5.27 -15.70
N GLU A 342 18.63 -5.99 -15.45
CA GLU A 342 17.48 -5.50 -14.68
C GLU A 342 17.49 -6.11 -13.27
N MET A 343 17.17 -5.30 -12.26
CA MET A 343 16.90 -5.82 -10.93
C MET A 343 15.49 -6.43 -10.93
N LEU A 344 15.44 -7.76 -10.77
CA LEU A 344 14.25 -8.49 -10.33
C LEU A 344 14.07 -8.35 -8.82
#